data_AF-A0A399Z9I5-F1
#
_entry.id   AF-A0A399Z9I5-F1
#
_cell.length_a   1.000
_cell.length_b   1.000
_cell.length_c   1.000
_cell.angle_alpha   90.00
_cell.angle_beta   90.00
_cell.angle_gamma   90.00
#
_symmetry.space_group_name_H-M   'P 1'
#
loop_
_entity.id
_entity.type
_entity.pdbx_description
1 polymer ?
#
loop_
_entity_poly.entity_id
_entity_poly.type
_entity_poly.pdbx_seq_one_letter_code
_entity_poly.pdbx_strand_id
1 'polypeptide(L)'
;MSALSDSIRERYEQTLARIAAAEKRAGRATGSTKLVVVTKSQPREVVEAAVEAGVKILGENYPEEAVGKIQAIGAAGVEWHMIGHVQSRKAGLIPENFSL
;
A
#
# COMPACT_ATOMS: atom_id res chain seq x y z
N MET A 1 -16.06 10.02 4.16
CA MET A 1 -15.95 9.36 2.84
C MET A 1 -16.11 10.40 1.76
N SER A 2 -14.99 10.69 1.10
CA SER A 2 -14.91 11.55 -0.08
C SER A 2 -15.22 10.76 -1.35
N ALA A 3 -15.67 11.43 -2.41
CA ALA A 3 -15.89 10.78 -3.72
C ALA A 3 -14.65 10.06 -4.26
N LEU A 4 -13.45 10.58 -3.92
CA LEU A 4 -12.18 9.93 -4.23
C LEU A 4 -12.01 8.61 -3.47
N SER A 5 -12.25 8.61 -2.15
CA SER A 5 -12.15 7.39 -1.32
C SER A 5 -13.15 6.32 -1.77
N ASP A 6 -14.35 6.70 -2.21
CA ASP A 6 -15.36 5.75 -2.68
C ASP A 6 -14.95 5.10 -4.00
N SER A 7 -14.45 5.89 -4.96
CA SER A 7 -13.91 5.37 -6.22
C SER A 7 -12.69 4.46 -6.00
N ILE A 8 -11.82 4.79 -5.03
CA ILE A 8 -10.67 3.93 -4.69
C ILE A 8 -11.17 2.63 -4.05
N ARG A 9 -12.14 2.70 -3.12
CA ARG A 9 -12.73 1.53 -2.45
C ARG A 9 -13.29 0.55 -3.45
N GLU A 10 -14.09 1.02 -4.41
CA GLU A 10 -14.68 0.17 -5.44
C GLU A 10 -13.60 -0.58 -6.23
N ARG A 11 -12.57 0.13 -6.71
CA ARG A 11 -11.46 -0.47 -7.48
C ARG A 11 -10.64 -1.45 -6.62
N TYR A 12 -10.45 -1.13 -5.35
CA TYR A 12 -9.74 -1.98 -4.41
C TYR A 12 -10.49 -3.30 -4.17
N GLU A 13 -11.78 -3.23 -3.87
CA GLU A 13 -12.65 -4.40 -3.67
C GLU A 13 -12.76 -5.28 -4.93
N GLN A 14 -12.89 -4.65 -6.12
CA GLN A 14 -12.87 -5.38 -7.39
C GLN A 14 -11.55 -6.15 -7.59
N THR A 15 -10.42 -5.55 -7.19
CA THR A 15 -9.11 -6.19 -7.31
C THR A 15 -8.97 -7.33 -6.31
N LEU A 16 -9.41 -7.16 -5.06
CA LEU A 16 -9.46 -8.23 -4.06
C LEU A 16 -10.31 -9.41 -4.53
N ALA A 17 -11.48 -9.15 -5.13
CA ALA A 17 -12.33 -10.20 -5.68
C ALA A 17 -11.63 -10.98 -6.82
N ARG A 18 -10.91 -10.28 -7.69
CA ARG A 18 -10.10 -10.91 -8.76
C ARG A 18 -8.99 -11.79 -8.19
N ILE A 19 -8.32 -11.34 -7.13
CA ILE A 19 -7.28 -12.12 -6.44
C ILE A 19 -7.89 -13.37 -5.81
N ALA A 20 -8.99 -13.24 -5.06
CA ALA A 20 -9.66 -14.39 -4.45
C ALA A 20 -10.10 -15.43 -5.50
N ALA A 21 -10.61 -14.97 -6.65
CA ALA A 21 -10.95 -15.86 -7.76
C ALA A 21 -9.70 -16.56 -8.34
N ALA A 22 -8.56 -15.87 -8.44
CA ALA A 22 -7.30 -16.44 -8.90
C ALA A 22 -6.73 -17.48 -7.93
N GLU A 23 -6.75 -17.19 -6.63
CA GLU A 23 -6.36 -18.13 -5.57
C GLU A 23 -7.17 -19.43 -5.67
N LYS A 24 -8.49 -19.31 -5.80
CA LYS A 24 -9.39 -20.46 -5.97
C LYS A 24 -9.04 -21.27 -7.22
N ARG A 25 -8.81 -20.63 -8.37
CA ARG A 25 -8.42 -21.32 -9.62
C ARG A 25 -7.08 -22.03 -9.49
N ALA A 26 -6.16 -21.47 -8.71
CA ALA A 26 -4.83 -22.04 -8.46
C ALA A 26 -4.82 -23.11 -7.34
N GLY A 27 -5.97 -23.43 -6.72
CA GLY A 27 -6.05 -24.36 -5.59
C GLY A 27 -5.38 -23.85 -4.32
N ARG A 28 -5.21 -22.53 -4.18
CA ARG A 28 -4.60 -21.89 -3.01
C ARG A 28 -5.66 -21.47 -1.98
N ALA A 29 -5.26 -21.41 -0.72
CA ALA A 29 -6.10 -20.88 0.35
C ALA A 29 -6.47 -19.41 0.09
N THR A 30 -7.72 -19.05 0.43
CA THR A 30 -8.19 -17.66 0.36
C THR A 30 -7.35 -16.76 1.26
N GLY A 31 -6.90 -15.64 0.73
CA GLY A 31 -6.06 -14.67 1.45
C GLY A 31 -4.58 -15.09 1.55
N SER A 32 -4.17 -16.14 0.83
CA SER A 32 -2.75 -16.52 0.74
C SER A 32 -1.91 -15.55 -0.10
N THR A 33 -2.54 -14.57 -0.74
CA THR A 33 -1.94 -13.52 -1.57
C THR A 33 -2.29 -12.16 -0.98
N LYS A 34 -1.27 -11.37 -0.66
CA LYS A 34 -1.42 -9.98 -0.22
C LYS A 34 -1.46 -9.04 -1.42
N LEU A 35 -2.33 -8.04 -1.39
CA LEU A 35 -2.37 -6.95 -2.36
C LEU A 35 -1.61 -5.75 -1.80
N VAL A 36 -0.48 -5.41 -2.42
CA VAL A 36 0.27 -4.17 -2.16
C VAL A 36 -0.22 -3.09 -3.11
N VAL A 37 -0.78 -2.00 -2.57
CA VAL A 37 -1.24 -0.86 -3.37
C VAL A 37 -0.10 0.13 -3.53
N VAL A 38 0.33 0.35 -4.77
CA VAL A 38 1.49 1.21 -5.07
C VAL A 38 1.09 2.67 -5.08
N THR A 39 1.70 3.48 -4.22
CA THR A 39 1.41 4.92 -4.05
C THR A 39 2.57 5.84 -4.42
N LYS A 40 3.59 5.29 -5.09
CA LYS A 40 4.71 6.10 -5.62
C LYS A 40 4.19 7.27 -6.45
N SER A 41 4.73 8.46 -6.19
CA SER A 41 4.38 9.69 -6.91
C SER A 41 2.92 10.12 -6.78
N GLN A 42 2.12 9.49 -5.90
CA GLN A 42 0.79 9.96 -5.56
C GLN A 42 0.88 11.03 -4.46
N PRO A 43 0.08 12.11 -4.56
CA PRO A 43 0.03 13.13 -3.52
C PRO A 43 -0.58 12.55 -2.25
N ARG A 44 -0.27 13.17 -1.10
CA ARG A 44 -0.67 12.69 0.22
C ARG A 44 -2.16 12.43 0.34
N GLU A 45 -2.98 13.31 -0.21
CA GLU A 45 -4.44 13.27 -0.16
C GLU A 45 -4.99 12.00 -0.82
N VAL A 46 -4.34 11.52 -1.89
CA VAL A 46 -4.71 10.26 -2.56
C VAL A 46 -4.35 9.06 -1.68
N VAL A 47 -3.23 9.11 -0.98
CA VAL A 47 -2.81 8.04 -0.07
C VAL A 47 -3.72 7.97 1.15
N GLU A 48 -4.09 9.12 1.72
CA GLU A 48 -5.09 9.20 2.79
C GLU A 48 -6.46 8.65 2.33
N ALA A 49 -6.91 9.01 1.13
CA ALA A 49 -8.14 8.48 0.56
C ALA A 49 -8.07 6.96 0.33
N ALA A 50 -6.89 6.41 -0.02
CA ALA A 50 -6.69 4.97 -0.13
C ALA A 50 -6.77 4.27 1.23
N VAL A 51 -6.18 4.84 2.28
CA VAL A 51 -6.31 4.32 3.64
C VAL A 51 -7.76 4.39 4.12
N GLU A 52 -8.47 5.50 3.87
CA GLU A 52 -9.91 5.63 4.16
C GLU A 52 -10.73 4.56 3.41
N ALA A 53 -10.35 4.26 2.16
CA ALA A 53 -10.94 3.20 1.35
C ALA A 53 -10.68 1.78 1.87
N GLY A 54 -9.91 1.62 2.95
CA GLY A 54 -9.63 0.34 3.60
C GLY A 54 -8.35 -0.35 3.13
N VAL A 55 -7.51 0.34 2.36
CA VAL A 55 -6.18 -0.17 1.98
C VAL A 55 -5.30 -0.23 3.22
N LYS A 56 -4.69 -1.40 3.47
CA LYS A 56 -3.81 -1.64 4.62
C LYS A 56 -2.35 -1.88 4.26
N ILE A 57 -2.04 -2.11 2.99
CA ILE A 57 -0.68 -2.44 2.55
C ILE A 57 -0.33 -1.52 1.39
N LEU A 58 0.62 -0.62 1.64
CA LEU A 58 1.08 0.39 0.70
C LEU A 58 2.49 0.09 0.21
N GLY A 59 2.77 0.40 -1.05
CA GLY A 59 4.06 0.20 -1.69
C GLY A 59 4.65 1.51 -2.17
N GLU A 60 5.87 1.82 -1.75
CA GLU A 60 6.60 3.03 -2.16
C GLU A 60 7.94 2.68 -2.84
N ASN A 61 8.35 3.52 -3.78
CA ASN A 61 9.59 3.34 -4.54
C ASN A 61 10.74 4.24 -4.08
N TYR A 62 10.45 5.34 -3.40
CA TYR A 62 11.41 6.38 -3.06
C TYR A 62 11.40 6.60 -1.54
N PRO A 63 12.45 6.19 -0.81
CA PRO A 63 12.43 6.20 0.65
C PRO A 63 12.22 7.60 1.24
N GLU A 64 12.85 8.62 0.66
CA GLU A 64 12.72 10.01 1.15
C GLU A 64 11.31 10.57 0.97
N GLU A 65 10.64 10.27 -0.15
CA GLU A 65 9.24 10.65 -0.38
C GLU A 65 8.31 9.91 0.59
N ALA A 66 8.56 8.62 0.78
CA ALA A 66 7.76 7.75 1.62
C ALA A 66 7.81 8.14 3.10
N VAL A 67 8.99 8.51 3.63
CA VAL A 67 9.14 8.91 5.04
C VAL A 67 8.19 10.06 5.39
N GLY A 68 8.06 11.06 4.51
CA GLY A 68 7.12 12.17 4.72
C GLY A 68 5.66 11.71 4.79
N LYS A 69 5.26 10.77 3.92
CA LYS A 69 3.90 10.18 3.93
C LYS A 69 3.65 9.32 5.16
N ILE A 70 4.63 8.49 5.54
CA ILE A 70 4.58 7.60 6.71
C ILE A 70 4.43 8.41 7.99
N GLN A 71 5.20 9.48 8.16
CA GLN A 71 5.09 10.35 9.32
C GLN A 71 3.75 11.10 9.38
N ALA A 72 3.22 11.48 8.23
CA ALA A 72 1.97 12.23 8.13
C ALA A 72 0.71 11.36 8.37
N ILE A 73 0.71 10.14 7.84
CA ILE A 73 -0.44 9.21 7.86
C ILE A 73 -0.35 8.24 9.05
N GLY A 74 0.88 7.91 9.46
CA GLY A 74 1.17 6.95 10.51
C GLY A 74 1.29 5.51 9.98
N ALA A 75 1.85 4.66 10.85
CA ALA A 75 1.96 3.21 10.63
C ALA A 75 0.88 2.40 11.38
N ALA A 76 0.00 3.07 12.12
CA ALA A 76 -1.05 2.40 12.88
C ALA A 76 -2.12 1.82 11.93
N GLY A 77 -2.09 0.49 11.74
CA GLY A 77 -3.06 -0.21 10.89
C GLY A 77 -2.73 -0.20 9.39
N VAL A 78 -1.57 0.33 9.00
CA VAL A 78 -1.08 0.35 7.61
C VAL A 78 0.37 -0.15 7.57
N GLU A 79 0.61 -1.19 6.77
CA GLU A 79 1.93 -1.69 6.43
C GLU A 79 2.50 -0.89 5.25
N TRP A 80 3.73 -0.41 5.39
CA TRP A 80 4.44 0.33 4.34
C TRP A 80 5.58 -0.51 3.81
N HIS A 81 5.56 -0.85 2.53
CA HIS A 81 6.53 -1.75 1.89
C HIS A 81 7.41 -0.97 0.92
N MET A 82 8.72 -1.08 1.08
CA MET A 82 9.68 -0.55 0.12
C MET A 82 9.83 -1.53 -1.04
N ILE A 83 9.33 -1.17 -2.22
CA ILE A 83 9.31 -2.04 -3.41
C ILE A 83 10.22 -1.53 -4.54
N GLY A 84 10.78 -0.34 -4.38
CA GLY A 84 11.74 0.25 -5.31
C GLY A 84 13.19 -0.10 -5.00
N HIS A 85 14.09 0.33 -5.87
CA HIS A 85 15.53 0.18 -5.65
C HIS A 85 16.00 1.11 -4.52
N VAL A 86 16.75 0.56 -3.55
CA VAL A 86 17.31 1.31 -2.43
C VAL A 86 18.80 1.56 -2.68
N GLN A 87 19.18 2.83 -2.79
CA GLN A 87 20.59 3.23 -2.84
C GLN A 87 21.22 3.03 -1.45
N SER A 88 22.47 2.56 -1.38
CA SER A 88 23.16 2.25 -0.11
C SER A 88 23.14 3.40 0.89
N ARG A 89 23.33 4.65 0.42
CA ARG A 89 23.27 5.85 1.27
C ARG A 89 21.91 6.12 1.91
N LYS A 90 20.84 5.50 1.41
CA LYS A 90 19.45 5.66 1.88
C LYS A 90 18.93 4.42 2.61
N ALA A 91 19.74 3.35 2.72
CA ALA A 91 19.30 2.08 3.31
C ALA A 91 18.91 2.23 4.80
N GLY A 92 19.51 3.17 5.52
CA GLY A 92 19.17 3.46 6.91
C GLY A 92 17.73 3.92 7.14
N LEU A 93 17.08 4.49 6.11
CA LEU A 93 15.67 4.94 6.22
C LEU A 93 14.67 3.77 6.27
N ILE A 94 15.06 2.59 5.79
CA ILE A 94 14.15 1.46 5.63
C ILE A 94 13.70 0.86 6.97
N PRO A 95 14.61 0.37 7.85
CA PRO A 95 14.21 -0.35 9.08
C PRO A 95 13.40 0.51 10.06
N GLU A 96 13.55 1.83 10.00
CA GLU A 96 12.84 2.76 10.90
C GLU A 96 11.41 3.08 10.42
N ASN A 97 11.12 2.94 9.13
CA ASN A 97 9.89 3.48 8.53
C ASN A 97 9.05 2.43 7.80
N PHE A 98 9.64 1.33 7.34
CA PHE A 98 8.97 0.33 6.51
C PHE A 98 8.77 -1.00 7.24
N SER A 99 7.68 -1.68 6.89
CA SER A 99 7.40 -3.06 7.25
C SER A 99 8.26 -4.03 6.45
N LEU A 100 8.56 -5.19 7.06
CA LEU A 100 9.27 -6.31 6.42
C LEU A 100 8.35 -7.18 5.56
#